data_AF-A0A957STN8-F1
#
_entry.id   AF-A0A957STN8-F1
#
_cell.length_a   1.000
_cell.length_b   1.000
_cell.length_c   1.000
_cell.angle_alpha   90.00
_cell.angle_beta   90.00
_cell.angle_gamma   90.00
#
_symmetry.space_group_name_H-M   'P 1'
#
loop_
_entity.id
_entity.type
_entity.pdbx_description
1 polymer ?
#
loop_
_entity_poly.entity_id
_entity_poly.type
_entity_poly.pdbx_seq_one_letter_code
_entity_poly.pdbx_strand_id
1 'polypeptide(L)'
;RVEAVEENRLMRLRAEMLVPGKAWLQFESTPMEEAQGKTLFTVTAYFEPHGLSGFLYWYAMWPFHKFIFDGLASRLASRARVLAHAY
;
A
#
# COMPACT_ATOMS: atom_id res chain seq x y z
N ARG A 1 9.02 0.65 9.90
CA ARG A 1 8.30 0.72 11.20
C ARG A 1 6.78 0.69 11.02
N VAL A 2 6.06 -0.04 11.88
CA VAL A 2 4.58 0.03 11.97
C VAL A 2 4.19 1.31 12.69
N GLU A 3 3.29 2.11 12.13
CA GLU A 3 2.81 3.35 12.76
C GLU A 3 1.33 3.32 13.14
N ALA A 4 0.50 2.59 12.40
CA ALA A 4 -0.90 2.38 12.77
C ALA A 4 -1.36 0.99 12.35
N VAL A 5 -2.21 0.38 13.17
CA VAL A 5 -2.91 -0.87 12.87
C VAL A 5 -4.34 -0.74 13.39
N GLU A 6 -5.31 -0.98 12.53
CA GLU A 6 -6.70 -1.24 12.88
C GLU A 6 -7.01 -2.66 12.38
N GLU A 7 -7.42 -3.54 13.29
CA GLU A 7 -7.67 -4.94 12.97
C GLU A 7 -8.65 -5.08 11.81
N ASN A 8 -8.31 -5.95 10.86
CA ASN A 8 -9.09 -6.26 9.66
C ASN A 8 -9.39 -5.07 8.72
N ARG A 9 -8.84 -3.88 8.99
CA ARG A 9 -9.17 -2.67 8.23
C ARG A 9 -7.95 -1.93 7.70
N LEU A 10 -6.96 -1.62 8.54
CA LEU A 10 -5.88 -0.70 8.16
C LEU A 10 -4.54 -1.12 8.74
N MET A 11 -3.50 -1.02 7.93
CA MET A 11 -2.11 -1.08 8.39
C MET A 11 -1.28 0.00 7.70
N ARG A 12 -0.68 0.89 8.49
CA ARG A 12 0.24 1.94 7.99
C ARG A 12 1.67 1.66 8.42
N LEU A 13 2.55 1.59 7.44
CA LEU A 13 3.98 1.39 7.62
C LEU A 13 4.71 2.66 7.21
N ARG A 14 5.63 3.14 8.03
CA ARG A 14 6.60 4.16 7.65
C ARG A 14 7.88 3.52 7.14
N ALA A 15 8.35 4.00 5.99
CA ALA A 15 9.62 3.62 5.42
C ALA A 15 10.78 4.18 6.26
N GLU A 16 11.84 3.39 6.41
CA GLU A 16 13.03 3.76 7.19
C GLU A 16 14.28 3.87 6.33
N MET A 17 14.13 3.70 5.01
CA MET A 17 15.19 3.94 4.04
C MET A 17 15.47 5.44 3.88
N LEU A 18 16.71 5.77 3.50
CA LEU A 18 17.10 7.13 3.16
C LEU A 18 16.46 7.53 1.83
N VAL A 19 15.48 8.43 1.90
CA VAL A 19 14.82 9.07 0.75
C VAL A 19 14.78 10.58 1.00
N PRO A 20 14.66 11.42 -0.05
CA PRO A 20 14.58 12.88 0.09
C PRO A 20 13.21 13.33 0.61
N GLY A 21 12.82 12.84 1.78
CA GLY A 21 11.50 13.02 2.38
C GLY A 21 11.16 11.94 3.40
N LYS A 22 9.88 11.80 3.70
CA LYS A 22 9.33 10.66 4.45
C LYS A 22 8.34 9.91 3.57
N ALA A 23 8.32 8.58 3.70
CA ALA A 23 7.43 7.72 2.93
C ALA A 23 6.61 6.82 3.86
N TRP A 24 5.37 6.57 3.46
CA TRP A 24 4.49 5.60 4.09
C TRP A 24 3.86 4.70 3.04
N LEU A 25 3.59 3.47 3.44
CA LEU A 25 2.77 2.53 2.69
C LEU A 25 1.60 2.13 3.59
N GLN A 26 0.39 2.43 3.12
CA GLN A 26 -0.85 2.10 3.80
C GLN A 26 -1.58 1.00 3.03
N PHE A 27 -2.08 0.03 3.77
CA PHE A 27 -2.93 -1.04 3.30
C PHE A 27 -4.30 -0.89 3.95
N GLU A 28 -5.34 -0.95 3.14
CA GLU A 28 -6.73 -0.84 3.57
C GLU A 28 -7.58 -1.95 2.99
N SER A 29 -8.49 -2.47 3.80
CA SER A 29 -9.47 -3.48 3.44
C SER A 29 -10.86 -2.94 3.73
N THR A 30 -11.67 -2.77 2.70
CA THR A 30 -13.06 -2.29 2.81
C THR A 30 -14.01 -3.35 2.27
N PRO A 31 -14.93 -3.89 3.09
CA PRO A 31 -15.97 -4.79 2.61
C PRO A 31 -16.81 -4.15 1.50
N MET A 32 -17.12 -4.90 0.45
CA MET A 32 -17.99 -4.41 -0.62
C MET A 32 -19.44 -4.78 -0.32
N GLU A 33 -20.28 -3.78 0.00
CA GLU A 33 -21.70 -4.01 0.34
C GLU A 33 -22.47 -4.66 -0.81
N GLU A 34 -22.16 -4.27 -2.05
CA GLU A 34 -22.82 -4.74 -3.27
C GLU A 34 -22.37 -6.15 -3.70
N ALA A 35 -21.30 -6.68 -3.10
CA ALA A 35 -20.72 -7.97 -3.49
C ALA A 35 -20.31 -8.77 -2.25
N GLN A 36 -21.27 -9.54 -1.73
CA GLN A 36 -21.10 -10.34 -0.52
C GLN A 36 -19.83 -11.22 -0.59
N GLY A 37 -19.02 -11.14 0.47
CA GLY A 37 -17.75 -11.87 0.56
C GLY A 37 -16.59 -11.27 -0.24
N LYS A 38 -16.78 -10.13 -0.93
CA LYS A 38 -15.69 -9.40 -1.58
C LYS A 38 -15.20 -8.25 -0.71
N THR A 39 -13.89 -8.00 -0.79
CA THR A 39 -13.21 -6.90 -0.12
C THR A 39 -12.46 -6.10 -1.18
N LEU A 40 -12.65 -4.79 -1.16
CA LEU A 40 -11.79 -3.86 -1.88
C LEU A 40 -10.50 -3.69 -1.08
N PHE A 41 -9.40 -4.13 -1.66
CA PHE A 41 -8.08 -3.95 -1.09
C PHE A 41 -7.39 -2.76 -1.75
N THR A 42 -6.99 -1.78 -0.96
CA THR A 42 -6.33 -0.56 -1.44
C THR A 42 -4.92 -0.46 -0.86
N VAL A 43 -3.96 -0.13 -1.71
CA VAL A 43 -2.58 0.16 -1.33
C VAL A 43 -2.29 1.59 -1.69
N THR A 44 -1.96 2.42 -0.69
CA THR A 44 -1.65 3.83 -0.90
C THR A 44 -0.24 4.13 -0.43
N ALA A 45 0.56 4.69 -1.34
CA ALA A 45 1.88 5.21 -1.02
C ALA A 45 1.78 6.72 -0.77
N TYR A 46 2.12 7.16 0.44
CA TYR A 46 2.22 8.57 0.79
C TYR A 46 3.69 8.98 0.79
N PHE A 47 3.95 10.17 0.29
CA PHE A 47 5.29 10.75 0.30
C PHE A 47 5.22 12.21 0.73
N GLU A 48 5.96 12.55 1.76
CA GLU A 48 6.21 13.92 2.22
C GLU A 48 7.58 14.34 1.68
N PRO A 49 7.65 14.98 0.50
CA PRO A 49 8.93 15.37 -0.11
C PRO A 49 9.59 16.49 0.69
N HIS A 50 10.92 16.43 0.81
CA HIS A 50 11.73 17.52 1.37
C HIS A 50 12.43 18.29 0.24
N GLY A 51 12.03 19.54 0.02
CA GLY A 51 12.61 20.42 -1.00
C GLY A 51 12.44 19.91 -2.44
N LEU A 52 13.15 20.55 -3.38
CA LEU A 52 13.05 20.25 -4.82
C LEU A 52 13.50 18.83 -5.17
N SER A 53 14.53 18.32 -4.48
CA SER A 53 15.03 16.95 -4.70
C SER A 53 13.99 15.88 -4.35
N GLY A 54 13.16 16.12 -3.33
CA GLY A 54 12.05 15.26 -2.97
C GLY A 54 10.99 15.17 -4.06
N PHE A 55 10.56 16.33 -4.58
CA PHE A 55 9.61 16.36 -5.69
C PHE A 55 10.16 15.67 -6.94
N LEU A 56 11.42 15.95 -7.33
CA LEU A 56 12.05 15.32 -8.48
C LEU A 56 12.10 13.79 -8.33
N TYR A 57 12.52 13.31 -7.15
CA TYR A 57 12.52 11.88 -6.83
C TYR A 57 11.12 11.26 -6.95
N TRP A 58 10.11 11.93 -6.39
CA TRP A 58 8.73 11.43 -6.42
C TRP A 58 8.21 11.25 -7.84
N TYR A 59 8.36 12.26 -8.69
CA TYR A 59 7.90 12.20 -10.08
C TYR A 59 8.73 11.22 -10.92
N ALA A 60 10.04 11.15 -10.72
CA ALA A 60 10.90 10.19 -11.41
C ALA A 60 10.53 8.73 -11.07
N MET A 61 10.15 8.48 -9.82
CA MET A 61 9.80 7.14 -9.34
C MET A 61 8.35 6.74 -9.60
N TRP A 62 7.45 7.67 -9.91
CA TRP A 62 6.04 7.40 -10.18
C TRP A 62 5.76 6.22 -11.14
N PRO A 63 6.41 6.10 -12.32
CA PRO A 63 6.18 4.95 -13.21
C PRO A 63 6.63 3.63 -12.58
N PHE A 64 7.75 3.61 -11.85
CA PHE A 64 8.25 2.42 -11.17
C PHE A 64 7.31 1.98 -10.05
N HIS A 65 6.83 2.93 -9.25
CA HIS A 65 5.86 2.68 -8.19
C HIS A 65 4.60 2.02 -8.73
N LYS A 66 4.09 2.46 -9.88
CA LYS A 66 2.93 1.81 -10.52
C LYS A 66 3.18 0.32 -10.75
N PHE A 67 4.29 -0.06 -11.39
CA PHE A 67 4.59 -1.47 -11.65
C PHE A 67 4.78 -2.28 -10.37
N ILE A 68 5.47 -1.72 -9.37
CA ILE A 68 5.74 -2.40 -8.10
C ILE A 68 4.45 -2.63 -7.32
N PHE A 69 3.60 -1.60 -7.20
CA PHE A 69 2.36 -1.68 -6.41
C PHE A 69 1.28 -2.52 -7.10
N ASP A 70 1.16 -2.46 -8.42
CA ASP A 70 0.24 -3.33 -9.17
C ASP A 70 0.61 -4.81 -8.96
N GLY A 71 1.91 -5.13 -8.99
CA GLY A 71 2.42 -6.48 -8.70
C GLY A 71 2.21 -6.92 -7.26
N LEU A 72 2.45 -6.03 -6.29
CA LEU A 72 2.23 -6.28 -4.87
C LEU A 72 0.76 -6.58 -4.57
N ALA A 73 -0.14 -5.71 -5.03
CA ALA A 73 -1.58 -5.86 -4.83
C ALA A 73 -2.10 -7.18 -5.45
N SER A 74 -1.65 -7.51 -6.65
CA SER A 74 -2.03 -8.76 -7.33
C SER A 74 -1.59 -10.01 -6.56
N ARG A 75 -0.35 -10.01 -6.03
CA ARG A 75 0.18 -11.13 -5.24
C ARG A 75 -0.51 -11.27 -3.89
N LEU A 76 -0.79 -10.15 -3.21
CA LEU A 76 -1.53 -10.16 -1.95
C LEU A 76 -2.95 -10.69 -2.15
N ALA A 77 -3.66 -10.22 -3.18
CA ALA A 77 -4.99 -10.71 -3.52
C ALA A 77 -5.00 -12.22 -3.83
N SER A 78 -4.01 -12.70 -4.59
CA SER A 78 -3.86 -14.13 -4.89
C SER A 78 -3.65 -14.96 -3.62
N ARG A 79 -2.74 -14.53 -2.72
CA ARG A 79 -2.49 -15.23 -1.45
C ARG A 79 -3.70 -15.20 -0.51
N ALA A 80 -4.39 -14.05 -0.43
CA ALA A 80 -5.59 -13.92 0.38
C ALA A 80 -6.68 -14.91 -0.04
N ARG A 81 -6.90 -15.09 -1.36
CA ARG A 81 -7.85 -16.10 -1.86
C ARG A 81 -7.45 -17.52 -1.46
N VAL A 82 -6.18 -17.89 -1.59
CA VAL A 82 -5.70 -19.22 -1.18
C VAL A 82 -5.94 -19.47 0.30
N LEU A 83 -5.62 -18.48 1.15
CA LEU A 83 -5.84 -18.58 2.60
C LEU A 83 -7.34 -18.64 2.97
N ALA A 84 -8.18 -17.90 2.26
CA ALA A 84 -9.63 -17.92 2.46
C ALA A 84 -10.30 -19.23 2.04
N HIS A 85 -9.66 -20.04 1.20
CA HIS A 85 -10.12 -21.39 0.85
C HIS A 85 -9.53 -22.48 1.74
N ALA A 86 -8.48 -22.17 2.50
CA ALA A 86 -7.81 -23.10 3.41
C ALA A 86 -8.42 -23.11 4.82
N TYR A 87 -9.20 -22.09 5.17
CA TYR A 87 -10.00 -21.95 6.38
C TYR A 87 -11.49 -22.00 6.04
#